data_AF-A0A2D4EJ88-F1
#
_entry.id   AF-A0A2D4EJ88-F1
#
_cell.length_a   1.000
_cell.length_b   1.000
_cell.length_c   1.000
_cell.angle_alpha   90.00
_cell.angle_beta   90.00
_cell.angle_gamma   90.00
#
_symmetry.space_group_name_H-M   'P 1'
#
loop_
_entity.id
_entity.type
_entity.pdbx_description
1 polymer ?
#
loop_
_entity_poly.entity_id
_entity_poly.type
_entity_poly.pdbx_seq_one_letter_code
_entity_poly.pdbx_strand_id
1 'polypeptide(L)'
;NITEVKKTARYREILDDQGNLKSRHKLEEQGIKLDWWTYMQIQTRYKKDSEELGIDNEIQTLDKVLIGPDEKLLSKLYKHLLEFERAEEIVKGMMIAWGRNVGHTIDLEEWEKIWNVNYKITKSAAYKENQYKMFYRWHLAPSRQAKIYPNLKPNCWKCGQQEGTFFHSWWTCPKAKKYWKMIQTWLEELIKNKFDFVPELFLGII
;
A
#
# COMPACT_ATOMS: atom_id res chain seq x y z
N ASN A 1 -50.96 14.32 14.69
CA ASN A 1 -50.73 13.51 13.47
C ASN A 1 -49.27 13.58 13.08
N ILE A 2 -48.48 12.72 13.71
CA ILE A 2 -47.04 12.58 13.50
C ILE A 2 -46.86 11.40 12.55
N THR A 3 -46.44 11.65 11.32
CA THR A 3 -45.65 10.75 10.45
C THR A 3 -45.38 11.44 9.12
N GLU A 4 -44.59 12.51 9.12
CA GLU A 4 -43.85 12.86 7.90
C GLU A 4 -42.71 11.85 7.75
N VAL A 5 -43.00 10.76 7.05
CA VAL A 5 -41.98 9.85 6.54
C VAL A 5 -41.11 10.67 5.60
N LYS A 6 -39.95 11.14 6.09
CA LYS A 6 -38.86 11.65 5.24
C LYS A 6 -38.50 10.53 4.26
N LYS A 7 -39.06 10.58 3.05
CA LYS A 7 -38.60 9.76 1.94
C LYS A 7 -37.16 10.17 1.64
N THR A 8 -36.20 9.36 2.08
CA THR A 8 -34.81 9.47 1.66
C THR A 8 -34.75 9.12 0.17
N ALA A 9 -34.66 10.14 -0.69
CA ALA A 9 -34.50 9.94 -2.12
C ALA A 9 -33.16 9.25 -2.40
N ARG A 10 -33.17 8.20 -3.22
CA ARG A 10 -31.94 7.51 -3.63
C ARG A 10 -31.24 8.30 -4.74
N TYR A 11 -29.91 8.16 -4.81
CA TYR A 11 -29.11 8.86 -5.82
C TYR A 11 -29.56 8.58 -7.26
N ARG A 12 -30.06 7.37 -7.57
CA ARG A 12 -30.62 7.05 -8.89
C ARG A 12 -31.96 7.74 -9.19
N GLU A 13 -32.74 8.06 -8.15
CA GLU A 13 -34.07 8.66 -8.31
C GLU A 13 -33.97 10.16 -8.69
N ILE A 14 -32.85 10.81 -8.31
CA ILE A 14 -32.58 12.22 -8.61
C ILE A 14 -31.96 12.44 -10.00
N LEU A 15 -31.50 11.38 -10.67
CA LEU A 15 -30.96 11.44 -12.04
C LEU A 15 -32.04 11.09 -13.07
N ASP A 16 -31.89 11.58 -14.29
CA ASP A 16 -32.67 11.16 -15.45
C ASP A 16 -32.08 9.90 -16.12
N ASP A 17 -32.78 9.40 -17.15
CA ASP A 17 -32.38 8.18 -17.86
C ASP A 17 -31.04 8.32 -18.60
N GLN A 18 -30.53 9.54 -18.73
CA GLN A 18 -29.24 9.88 -19.35
C GLN A 18 -28.13 10.13 -18.31
N GLY A 19 -28.45 10.01 -17.01
CA GLY A 19 -27.51 10.24 -15.91
C GLY A 19 -27.35 11.72 -15.52
N ASN A 20 -28.17 12.62 -16.04
CA ASN A 20 -28.16 14.05 -15.69
C ASN A 20 -29.01 14.33 -14.46
N LEU A 21 -28.57 15.29 -13.63
CA LEU A 21 -29.34 15.72 -12.46
C LEU A 21 -30.66 16.39 -12.87
N LYS A 22 -31.79 15.86 -12.40
CA LYS A 22 -33.13 16.44 -12.63
C LYS A 22 -33.25 17.83 -12.02
N SER A 23 -34.07 18.68 -12.64
CA SER A 23 -34.43 19.99 -12.06
C SER A 23 -35.28 19.81 -10.79
N ARG A 24 -35.20 20.75 -9.84
CA ARG A 24 -35.99 20.70 -8.61
C ARG A 24 -37.49 20.55 -8.87
N HIS A 25 -38.01 21.23 -9.89
CA HIS A 25 -39.41 21.14 -10.31
C HIS A 25 -39.82 19.71 -10.70
N LYS A 26 -38.99 19.02 -11.49
CA LYS A 26 -39.24 17.62 -11.89
C LYS A 26 -39.18 16.65 -10.70
N LEU A 27 -38.36 16.95 -9.69
CA LEU A 27 -38.30 16.16 -8.46
C LEU A 27 -39.54 16.37 -7.59
N GLU A 28 -40.04 17.60 -7.51
CA GLU A 28 -41.29 17.94 -6.82
C GLU A 28 -42.50 17.25 -7.47
N GLU A 29 -42.58 17.20 -8.81
CA GLU A 29 -43.60 16.45 -9.57
C GLU A 29 -43.57 14.94 -9.26
N GLN A 30 -42.38 14.39 -8.98
CA GLN A 30 -42.19 12.98 -8.60
C GLN A 30 -42.45 12.72 -7.10
N GLY A 31 -42.93 13.73 -6.37
CA GLY A 31 -43.21 13.65 -4.93
C GLY A 31 -41.96 13.69 -4.05
N ILE A 32 -40.79 14.05 -4.61
CA ILE A 32 -39.54 14.25 -3.89
C ILE A 32 -39.42 15.75 -3.59
N LYS A 33 -39.90 16.14 -2.40
CA LYS A 33 -39.82 17.53 -1.95
C LYS A 33 -38.45 17.79 -1.33
N LEU A 34 -37.59 18.51 -2.05
CA LEU A 34 -36.28 18.94 -1.57
C LEU A 34 -36.28 20.42 -1.25
N ASP A 35 -35.69 20.78 -0.12
CA ASP A 35 -35.37 22.17 0.16
C ASP A 35 -34.36 22.72 -0.87
N TRP A 36 -34.44 24.02 -1.15
CA TRP A 36 -33.55 24.68 -2.12
C TRP A 36 -32.08 24.51 -1.76
N TRP A 37 -31.73 24.61 -0.47
CA TRP A 37 -30.36 24.44 -0.01
C TRP A 37 -29.85 23.02 -0.24
N THR A 38 -30.68 22.02 0.10
CA THR A 38 -30.35 20.60 -0.12
C THR A 38 -30.14 20.31 -1.62
N TYR A 39 -30.99 20.87 -2.48
CA TYR A 39 -30.84 20.73 -3.93
C TYR A 39 -29.52 21.35 -4.44
N MET A 40 -29.15 22.54 -3.94
CA MET A 40 -27.89 23.19 -4.29
C MET A 40 -26.66 22.38 -3.86
N GLN A 41 -26.70 21.75 -2.68
CA GLN A 41 -25.63 20.87 -2.20
C GLN A 41 -25.46 19.64 -3.12
N ILE A 42 -26.57 19.01 -3.49
CA ILE A 42 -26.59 17.86 -4.42
C ILE A 42 -26.05 18.29 -5.79
N GLN A 43 -26.47 19.44 -6.31
CA GLN A 43 -25.99 19.96 -7.59
C GLN A 43 -24.49 20.23 -7.59
N THR A 44 -23.97 20.82 -6.51
CA THR A 44 -22.53 21.09 -6.36
C THR A 44 -21.74 19.79 -6.32
N ARG A 45 -22.22 18.79 -5.57
CA ARG A 45 -21.58 17.48 -5.49
C ARG A 45 -21.63 16.73 -6.82
N TYR A 46 -22.78 16.74 -7.49
CA TYR A 46 -22.97 16.12 -8.80
C TYR A 46 -22.02 16.71 -9.85
N LYS A 47 -21.89 18.04 -9.91
CA LYS A 47 -20.95 18.71 -10.84
C LYS A 47 -19.52 18.25 -10.58
N LYS A 48 -19.10 18.23 -9.31
CA LYS A 48 -17.77 17.77 -8.93
C LYS A 48 -17.52 16.32 -9.34
N ASP A 49 -18.44 15.42 -9.04
CA ASP A 49 -18.31 14.00 -9.36
C ASP A 49 -18.35 13.77 -10.90
N SER A 50 -19.16 14.53 -11.65
CA SER A 50 -19.26 14.47 -13.10
C SER A 50 -18.04 15.04 -13.84
N GLU A 51 -17.43 16.11 -13.33
CA GLU A 51 -16.30 16.80 -13.97
C GLU A 51 -14.94 16.18 -13.60
N GLU A 52 -14.77 15.71 -12.36
CA GLU A 52 -13.47 15.24 -11.85
C GLU A 52 -13.29 13.70 -11.89
N LEU A 53 -14.35 12.93 -11.66
CA LEU A 53 -14.23 11.49 -11.38
C LEU A 53 -14.92 10.60 -12.43
N GLY A 54 -15.91 11.14 -13.14
CA GLY A 54 -16.80 10.36 -14.00
C GLY A 54 -17.79 9.54 -13.15
N ILE A 55 -19.04 9.48 -13.58
CA ILE A 55 -20.04 8.63 -12.92
C ILE A 55 -20.12 7.32 -13.72
N ASP A 56 -19.61 6.24 -13.12
CA ASP A 56 -19.77 4.91 -13.70
C ASP A 56 -21.23 4.47 -13.55
N ASN A 57 -21.88 4.24 -14.69
CA ASN A 57 -23.29 3.86 -14.74
C ASN A 57 -23.48 2.34 -14.59
N GLU A 58 -22.40 1.56 -14.67
CA GLU A 58 -22.45 0.11 -14.55
C GLU A 58 -22.33 -0.34 -13.09
N ILE A 59 -23.06 -1.39 -12.72
CA ILE A 59 -22.99 -1.97 -11.37
C ILE A 59 -21.64 -2.67 -11.24
N GLN A 60 -20.73 -2.08 -10.46
CA GLN A 60 -19.41 -2.65 -10.20
C GLN A 60 -19.49 -3.88 -9.31
N THR A 61 -18.40 -4.66 -9.27
CA THR A 61 -18.28 -5.84 -8.43
C THR A 61 -18.50 -5.50 -6.95
N LEU A 62 -17.99 -4.36 -6.47
CA LEU A 62 -18.22 -3.88 -5.12
C LEU A 62 -19.69 -3.54 -4.87
N ASP A 63 -20.38 -2.92 -5.83
CA ASP A 63 -21.81 -2.62 -5.72
C ASP A 63 -22.64 -3.90 -5.58
N LYS A 64 -22.28 -4.97 -6.33
CA LYS A 64 -22.93 -6.28 -6.20
C LYS A 64 -22.73 -6.89 -4.81
N VAL A 65 -21.56 -6.66 -4.20
CA VAL A 65 -21.26 -7.11 -2.83
C VAL A 65 -22.07 -6.32 -1.79
N LEU A 66 -22.20 -5.00 -1.97
CA LEU A 66 -22.89 -4.10 -1.04
C LEU A 66 -24.43 -4.15 -1.14
N ILE A 67 -24.97 -4.44 -2.34
CA ILE A 67 -26.42 -4.53 -2.58
C ILE A 67 -26.94 -5.97 -2.35
N GLY A 68 -26.07 -6.96 -2.46
CA GLY A 68 -26.40 -8.37 -2.24
C GLY A 68 -26.72 -8.72 -0.78
N PRO A 69 -27.18 -9.95 -0.51
CA PRO A 69 -27.51 -10.38 0.85
C PRO A 69 -26.28 -10.35 1.77
N ASP A 70 -26.49 -9.93 3.03
CA ASP A 70 -25.47 -9.73 4.08
C ASP A 70 -24.70 -11.00 4.48
N GLU A 71 -25.09 -12.16 3.95
CA GLU A 71 -24.36 -13.40 4.14
C GLU A 71 -22.90 -13.25 3.69
N LYS A 72 -21.99 -13.44 4.65
CA LYS A 72 -20.53 -13.40 4.46
C LYS A 72 -20.06 -12.08 3.83
N LEU A 73 -20.78 -10.97 4.06
CA LEU A 73 -20.41 -9.63 3.55
C LEU A 73 -18.95 -9.28 3.88
N LEU A 74 -18.53 -9.52 5.13
CA LEU A 74 -17.15 -9.29 5.56
C LEU A 74 -16.14 -10.10 4.74
N SER A 75 -16.42 -11.38 4.46
CA SER A 75 -15.54 -12.23 3.64
C SER A 75 -15.52 -11.81 2.18
N LYS A 76 -16.65 -11.38 1.62
CA LYS A 76 -16.75 -10.87 0.25
C LYS A 76 -15.98 -9.55 0.09
N LEU A 77 -16.14 -8.63 1.05
CA LEU A 77 -15.38 -7.37 1.11
C LEU A 77 -13.89 -7.63 1.27
N TYR A 78 -13.49 -8.53 2.18
CA TYR A 78 -12.09 -8.87 2.38
C TYR A 78 -11.44 -9.48 1.12
N LYS A 79 -12.15 -10.37 0.40
CA LYS A 79 -11.67 -10.89 -0.89
C LYS A 79 -11.53 -9.79 -1.95
N HIS A 80 -12.52 -8.91 -2.05
CA HIS A 80 -12.48 -7.81 -3.02
C HIS A 80 -11.36 -6.83 -2.70
N LEU A 81 -11.13 -6.53 -1.43
CA LEU A 81 -9.99 -5.72 -0.99
C LEU A 81 -8.67 -6.42 -1.27
N LEU A 82 -8.54 -7.73 -1.07
CA LEU A 82 -7.33 -8.48 -1.45
C LEU A 82 -7.07 -8.47 -2.96
N GLU A 83 -8.12 -8.50 -3.77
CA GLU A 83 -8.02 -8.39 -5.24
C GLU A 83 -7.62 -6.97 -5.67
N PHE A 84 -8.09 -5.94 -4.96
CA PHE A 84 -7.83 -4.54 -5.25
C PHE A 84 -6.48 -4.04 -4.69
N GLU A 85 -6.15 -4.44 -3.47
CA GLU A 85 -4.85 -4.31 -2.81
C GLU A 85 -3.90 -5.31 -3.47
N ARG A 86 -3.65 -5.13 -4.77
CA ARG A 86 -2.62 -5.87 -5.48
C ARG A 86 -1.32 -5.63 -4.73
N ALA A 87 -0.87 -6.65 -4.01
CA ALA A 87 0.46 -6.73 -3.41
C ALA A 87 1.58 -6.30 -4.40
N GLU A 88 1.31 -6.39 -5.71
CA GLU A 88 2.14 -5.86 -6.78
C GLU A 88 2.59 -4.40 -6.60
N GLU A 89 1.75 -3.45 -6.14
CA GLU A 89 2.19 -2.04 -6.04
C GLU A 89 3.22 -1.83 -4.92
N ILE A 90 3.00 -2.46 -3.77
CA ILE A 90 3.93 -2.40 -2.63
C ILE A 90 5.24 -3.10 -2.97
N VAL A 91 5.15 -4.27 -3.63
CA VAL A 91 6.30 -5.05 -4.09
C VAL A 91 7.11 -4.28 -5.13
N LYS A 92 6.47 -3.65 -6.13
CA LYS A 92 7.13 -2.82 -7.16
C LYS A 92 7.95 -1.68 -6.55
N GLY A 93 7.39 -0.97 -5.56
CA GLY A 93 8.10 0.12 -4.87
C GLY A 93 9.39 -0.36 -4.18
N MET A 94 9.32 -1.49 -3.48
CA MET A 94 10.49 -2.06 -2.78
C MET A 94 11.52 -2.63 -3.75
N MET A 95 11.09 -3.32 -4.80
CA MET A 95 11.96 -3.84 -5.86
C MET A 95 12.77 -2.71 -6.51
N ILE A 96 12.11 -1.61 -6.90
CA ILE A 96 12.78 -0.44 -7.48
C ILE A 96 13.79 0.14 -6.49
N ALA A 97 13.41 0.24 -5.22
CA ALA A 97 14.26 0.83 -4.20
C ALA A 97 15.47 -0.05 -3.87
N TRP A 98 15.34 -1.38 -3.96
CA TRP A 98 16.47 -2.31 -3.87
C TRP A 98 17.33 -2.28 -5.11
N GLY A 99 16.73 -2.33 -6.30
CA GLY A 99 17.43 -2.24 -7.59
C GLY A 99 18.33 -1.00 -7.68
N ARG A 100 17.84 0.15 -7.19
CA ARG A 100 18.64 1.39 -7.08
C ARG A 100 19.86 1.27 -6.14
N ASN A 101 19.79 0.46 -5.08
CA ASN A 101 20.91 0.30 -4.14
C ASN A 101 21.96 -0.69 -4.64
N VAL A 102 21.51 -1.77 -5.31
CA VAL A 102 22.40 -2.83 -5.83
C VAL A 102 22.99 -2.45 -7.19
N GLY A 103 22.34 -1.56 -7.94
CA GLY A 103 22.84 -1.02 -9.20
C GLY A 103 22.35 -1.74 -10.46
N HIS A 104 21.39 -2.66 -10.32
CA HIS A 104 20.70 -3.31 -11.44
C HIS A 104 19.19 -3.43 -11.15
N THR A 105 18.40 -3.65 -12.19
CA THR A 105 16.95 -3.90 -12.03
C THR A 105 16.72 -5.30 -11.48
N ILE A 106 15.75 -5.43 -10.57
CA ILE A 106 15.24 -6.70 -10.06
C ILE A 106 13.84 -6.88 -10.63
N ASP A 107 13.60 -7.96 -11.36
CA ASP A 107 12.29 -8.27 -11.92
C ASP A 107 11.41 -9.03 -10.92
N LEU A 108 10.11 -9.18 -11.25
CA LEU A 108 9.15 -9.78 -10.33
C LEU A 108 9.40 -11.29 -10.15
N GLU A 109 9.86 -11.97 -11.20
CA GLU A 109 10.11 -13.41 -11.17
C GLU A 109 11.31 -13.73 -10.28
N GLU A 110 12.39 -12.97 -10.42
CA GLU A 110 13.57 -13.01 -9.56
C GLU A 110 13.18 -12.72 -8.11
N TRP A 111 12.42 -11.65 -7.88
CA TRP A 111 11.93 -11.27 -6.55
C TRP A 111 11.10 -12.38 -5.89
N GLU A 112 10.16 -12.99 -6.62
CA GLU A 112 9.36 -14.12 -6.13
C GLU A 112 10.18 -15.38 -5.88
N LYS A 113 11.20 -15.64 -6.70
CA LYS A 113 12.10 -16.78 -6.50
C LYS A 113 12.87 -16.63 -5.19
N ILE A 114 13.47 -15.46 -4.95
CA ILE A 114 14.22 -15.15 -3.72
C ILE A 114 13.30 -15.26 -2.50
N TRP A 115 12.09 -14.72 -2.61
CA TRP A 115 11.07 -14.83 -1.58
C TRP A 115 10.79 -16.29 -1.18
N ASN A 116 10.54 -17.14 -2.17
CA ASN A 116 10.22 -18.54 -1.97
C ASN A 116 11.39 -19.34 -1.38
N VAL A 117 12.63 -18.98 -1.71
CA VAL A 117 13.82 -19.58 -1.11
C VAL A 117 13.92 -19.15 0.36
N ASN A 118 13.93 -17.84 0.63
CA ASN A 118 14.09 -17.29 1.99
C ASN A 118 13.04 -17.80 2.98
N TYR A 119 11.79 -17.91 2.54
CA TYR A 119 10.69 -18.42 3.38
C TYR A 119 10.90 -19.87 3.84
N LYS A 120 11.65 -20.67 3.07
CA LYS A 120 11.92 -22.09 3.32
C LYS A 120 13.22 -22.34 4.09
N ILE A 121 14.14 -21.37 4.17
CA ILE A 121 15.47 -21.54 4.80
C ILE A 121 15.38 -21.95 6.28
N THR A 122 14.40 -21.41 7.01
CA THR A 122 14.32 -21.58 8.47
C THR A 122 12.90 -21.85 8.94
N LYS A 123 12.75 -22.69 9.97
CA LYS A 123 11.46 -22.92 10.66
C LYS A 123 11.20 -21.90 11.78
N SER A 124 12.21 -21.13 12.19
CA SER A 124 12.07 -20.17 13.28
C SER A 124 11.29 -18.94 12.85
N ALA A 125 10.22 -18.63 13.58
CA ALA A 125 9.38 -17.46 13.34
C ALA A 125 10.17 -16.15 13.43
N ALA A 126 11.07 -16.03 14.41
CA ALA A 126 11.87 -14.82 14.59
C ALA A 126 12.79 -14.54 13.40
N TYR A 127 13.42 -15.58 12.84
CA TYR A 127 14.26 -15.42 11.65
C TYR A 127 13.43 -15.12 10.41
N LYS A 128 12.27 -15.77 10.24
CA LYS A 128 11.33 -15.41 9.16
C LYS A 128 10.96 -13.94 9.27
N GLU A 129 10.48 -13.48 10.42
CA GLU A 129 10.09 -12.09 10.64
C GLU A 129 11.21 -11.10 10.29
N ASN A 130 12.46 -11.39 10.67
CA ASN A 130 13.61 -10.56 10.31
C ASN A 130 13.85 -10.50 8.79
N GLN A 131 13.70 -11.64 8.09
CA GLN A 131 13.80 -11.67 6.62
C GLN A 131 12.68 -10.86 5.97
N TYR A 132 11.43 -11.01 6.43
CA TYR A 132 10.31 -10.18 5.95
C TYR A 132 10.62 -8.69 6.14
N LYS A 133 11.10 -8.30 7.33
CA LYS A 133 11.42 -6.90 7.64
C LYS A 133 12.55 -6.35 6.77
N MET A 134 13.56 -7.17 6.45
CA MET A 134 14.64 -6.77 5.55
C MET A 134 14.15 -6.65 4.11
N PHE A 135 13.50 -7.68 3.60
CA PHE A 135 13.03 -7.77 2.22
C PHE A 135 12.09 -6.61 1.86
N TYR A 136 11.11 -6.32 2.71
CA TYR A 136 10.15 -5.22 2.54
C TYR A 136 10.62 -3.87 3.10
N ARG A 137 11.87 -3.77 3.56
CA ARG A 137 12.45 -2.55 4.17
C ARG A 137 11.56 -1.95 5.26
N TRP A 138 11.02 -2.80 6.12
CA TRP A 138 10.03 -2.46 7.14
C TRP A 138 10.54 -1.43 8.16
N HIS A 139 11.83 -1.46 8.47
CA HIS A 139 12.42 -0.56 9.45
C HIS A 139 12.46 0.89 8.94
N LEU A 140 11.87 1.80 9.71
CA LEU A 140 11.92 3.24 9.42
C LEU A 140 13.32 3.78 9.72
N ALA A 141 14.10 4.07 8.69
CA ALA A 141 15.45 4.57 8.85
C ALA A 141 15.49 5.97 9.51
N PRO A 142 16.59 6.35 10.21
CA PRO A 142 16.71 7.65 10.89
C PRO A 142 16.35 8.86 10.01
N SER A 143 16.80 8.86 8.76
CA SER A 143 16.46 9.89 7.75
C SER A 143 14.96 10.08 7.54
N ARG A 144 14.20 8.98 7.55
CA ARG A 144 12.74 9.00 7.41
C ARG A 144 12.06 9.39 8.72
N GLN A 145 12.59 8.96 9.85
CA GLN A 145 12.08 9.36 11.17
C GLN A 145 12.22 10.85 11.42
N ALA A 146 13.37 11.45 11.07
CA ALA A 146 13.61 12.89 11.22
C ALA A 146 12.64 13.76 10.40
N LYS A 147 12.08 13.24 9.31
CA LYS A 147 11.05 13.93 8.51
C LYS A 147 9.68 13.94 9.18
N ILE A 148 9.39 12.94 10.01
CA ILE A 148 8.11 12.81 10.74
C ILE A 148 8.19 13.54 12.08
N TYR A 149 9.33 13.44 12.74
CA TYR A 149 9.56 13.95 14.08
C TYR A 149 10.71 14.98 14.06
N PRO A 150 10.42 16.28 14.18
CA PRO A 150 11.42 17.35 14.04
C PRO A 150 12.58 17.28 15.03
N ASN A 151 12.38 16.66 16.20
CA ASN A 151 13.38 16.55 17.25
C ASN A 151 14.39 15.40 17.03
N LEU A 152 14.15 14.53 16.05
CA LEU A 152 15.00 13.39 15.75
C LEU A 152 16.08 13.77 14.74
N LYS A 153 17.33 13.37 15.03
CA LYS A 153 18.45 13.58 14.11
C LYS A 153 18.42 12.56 12.97
N PRO A 154 18.71 12.97 11.72
CA PRO A 154 18.70 12.07 10.57
C PRO A 154 19.92 11.13 10.52
N ASN A 155 20.87 11.27 11.45
CA ASN A 155 22.12 10.52 11.46
C ASN A 155 21.91 9.02 11.69
N CYS A 156 22.77 8.20 11.09
CA CYS A 156 22.78 6.74 11.24
C CYS A 156 22.93 6.32 12.71
N TRP A 157 22.06 5.41 13.18
CA TRP A 157 22.15 4.86 14.55
C TRP A 157 23.46 4.16 14.87
N LYS A 158 24.15 3.63 13.85
CA LYS A 158 25.39 2.89 14.04
C LYS A 158 26.58 3.85 14.07
N CYS A 159 26.84 4.60 12.99
CA CYS A 159 28.04 5.43 12.90
C CYS A 159 27.86 6.85 13.43
N GLY A 160 26.64 7.40 13.48
CA GLY A 160 26.37 8.78 13.88
C GLY A 160 26.86 9.86 12.89
N GLN A 161 27.58 9.49 11.83
CA GLN A 161 28.30 10.43 10.97
C GLN A 161 27.51 10.83 9.72
N GLN A 162 27.00 9.85 8.97
CA GLN A 162 26.25 10.08 7.72
C GLN A 162 24.74 10.01 7.96
N GLU A 163 23.98 10.47 6.97
CA GLU A 163 22.52 10.29 6.94
C GLU A 163 22.16 8.80 7.02
N GLY A 164 21.31 8.47 7.99
CA GLY A 164 20.83 7.12 8.25
C GLY A 164 19.75 6.73 7.25
N THR A 165 20.15 6.44 6.01
CA THR A 165 19.28 5.75 5.05
C THR A 165 19.17 4.26 5.43
N PHE A 166 18.16 3.57 4.90
CA PHE A 166 17.98 2.14 5.15
C PHE A 166 19.22 1.36 4.68
N PHE A 167 19.65 1.59 3.43
CA PHE A 167 20.80 0.89 2.85
C PHE A 167 22.11 1.25 3.55
N HIS A 168 22.29 2.51 3.96
CA HIS A 168 23.45 2.88 4.77
C HIS A 168 23.47 2.13 6.10
N SER A 169 22.36 2.14 6.82
CA SER A 169 22.28 1.52 8.16
C SER A 169 22.61 0.03 8.14
N TRP A 170 22.24 -0.69 7.08
CA TRP A 170 22.42 -2.14 6.99
C TRP A 170 23.64 -2.60 6.18
N TRP A 171 24.12 -1.81 5.22
CA TRP A 171 25.21 -2.21 4.32
C TRP A 171 26.38 -1.23 4.28
N THR A 172 26.16 0.01 3.81
CA THR A 172 27.28 0.92 3.52
C THR A 172 27.90 1.56 4.75
N CYS A 173 27.22 1.53 5.91
CA CYS A 173 27.76 2.02 7.16
C CYS A 173 29.05 1.26 7.54
N PRO A 174 30.14 1.96 7.91
CA PRO A 174 31.40 1.31 8.26
C PRO A 174 31.28 0.26 9.36
N LYS A 175 30.43 0.50 10.37
CA LYS A 175 30.19 -0.46 11.45
C LYS A 175 29.43 -1.70 10.97
N ALA A 176 28.43 -1.53 10.09
CA ALA A 176 27.70 -2.64 9.48
C ALA A 176 28.62 -3.45 8.54
N LYS A 177 29.37 -2.77 7.69
CA LYS A 177 30.34 -3.38 6.78
C LYS A 177 31.41 -4.20 7.53
N LYS A 178 31.91 -3.68 8.66
CA LYS A 178 32.85 -4.43 9.52
C LYS A 178 32.22 -5.73 10.05
N TYR A 179 30.98 -5.66 10.50
CA TYR A 179 30.24 -6.85 10.95
C TYR A 179 30.08 -7.87 9.82
N TRP A 180 29.61 -7.45 8.63
CA TRP A 180 29.42 -8.36 7.51
C TRP A 180 30.72 -8.99 7.01
N LYS A 181 31.83 -8.24 7.01
CA LYS A 181 33.15 -8.81 6.69
C LYS A 181 33.59 -9.89 7.66
N MET A 182 33.31 -9.73 8.95
CA MET A 182 33.58 -10.77 9.95
C MET A 182 32.75 -12.04 9.66
N ILE A 183 31.47 -11.87 9.31
CA ILE A 183 30.61 -13.00 8.91
C ILE A 183 31.13 -13.65 7.63
N GLN A 184 31.56 -12.87 6.64
CA GLN A 184 32.15 -13.39 5.41
C GLN A 184 33.37 -14.27 5.71
N THR A 185 34.35 -13.75 6.45
CA THR A 185 35.56 -14.51 6.80
C THR A 185 35.21 -15.82 7.49
N TRP A 186 34.27 -15.79 8.44
CA TRP A 186 33.83 -16.99 9.13
C TRP A 186 33.16 -18.02 8.20
N LEU A 187 32.32 -17.57 7.26
CA LEU A 187 31.69 -18.45 6.26
C LEU A 187 32.71 -19.03 5.28
N GLU A 188 33.68 -18.22 4.84
CA GLU A 188 34.74 -18.65 3.93
C GLU A 188 35.65 -19.71 4.57
N GLU A 189 35.97 -19.54 5.86
CA GLU A 189 36.72 -20.53 6.64
C GLU A 189 35.95 -21.85 6.79
N LEU A 190 34.64 -21.78 7.05
CA LEU A 190 33.79 -22.94 7.25
C LEU A 190 33.57 -23.73 5.95
N ILE A 191 33.26 -23.04 4.86
CA ILE A 191 32.90 -23.64 3.58
C ILE A 191 34.14 -23.93 2.72
N LYS A 192 35.31 -23.36 3.08
CA LYS A 192 36.56 -23.43 2.32
C LYS A 192 36.41 -22.91 0.89
N ASN A 193 35.54 -21.92 0.71
CA ASN A 193 35.31 -21.25 -0.57
C ASN A 193 35.18 -19.75 -0.34
N LYS A 194 35.53 -18.95 -1.34
CA LYS A 194 35.39 -17.49 -1.28
C LYS A 194 34.01 -17.07 -1.80
N PHE A 195 33.51 -15.98 -1.24
CA PHE A 195 32.25 -15.37 -1.68
C PHE A 195 32.48 -13.93 -2.09
N ASP A 196 31.65 -13.44 -3.01
CA ASP A 196 31.65 -12.03 -3.34
C ASP A 196 31.03 -11.23 -2.19
N PHE A 197 31.67 -10.11 -1.83
CA PHE A 197 31.17 -9.24 -0.77
C PHE A 197 30.14 -8.26 -1.32
N VAL A 198 28.96 -8.79 -1.64
CA VAL A 198 27.87 -8.07 -2.29
C VAL A 198 26.64 -8.02 -1.37
N PRO A 199 25.90 -6.90 -1.30
CA PRO A 199 24.79 -6.73 -0.37
C PRO A 199 23.73 -7.82 -0.47
N GLU A 200 23.60 -8.42 -1.64
CA GLU A 200 22.52 -9.30 -1.98
C GLU A 200 22.58 -10.62 -1.22
N LEU A 201 23.77 -11.20 -1.16
CA LEU A 201 24.05 -12.41 -0.38
C LEU A 201 23.90 -12.19 1.13
N PHE A 202 24.34 -11.06 1.64
CA PHE A 202 24.39 -10.80 3.08
C PHE A 202 23.08 -10.23 3.65
N LEU A 203 22.30 -9.51 2.84
CA LEU A 203 21.00 -8.99 3.23
C LEU A 203 19.84 -9.92 2.84
N GLY A 204 20.12 -11.00 2.10
CA GLY A 204 19.11 -11.98 1.68
C GLY A 204 18.16 -11.43 0.62
N ILE A 205 18.67 -10.62 -0.31
CA ILE A 205 17.87 -9.95 -1.35
C ILE A 205 18.17 -10.43 -2.77
N ILE A 206 19.12 -11.37 -2.98
CA ILE A 206 19.32 -12.22 -4.19
C ILE A 206 19.91 -13.57 -3.78
#